data_AF-A0A329ST63-F1
#
_entry.id   AF-A0A329ST63-F1
#
_cell.length_a   1.000
_cell.length_b   1.000
_cell.length_c   1.000
_cell.angle_alpha   90.00
_cell.angle_beta   90.00
_cell.angle_gamma   90.00
#
_symmetry.space_group_name_H-M   'P 1'
#
loop_
_entity.id
_entity.type
_entity.pdbx_description
1 polymer ?
#
loop_
_entity_poly.entity_id
_entity_poly.type
_entity_poly.pdbx_seq_one_letter_code
_entity_poly.pdbx_strand_id
1 'polypeptide(L)'
;MNFDRQNIVTNLHRPTIEGEKRHRAPNLPFSTWRVFLRTYLSKCYEEYYRAVEELLVVEEERCVTVTGTPGIGKSIFYAYFFDKFWWVHRVEWIVIAASHERDNHLNGLAFFDNDGGTMTYPWSDDKTLSNVLNALTTRLAKQRKEDEGKRDVDKQKKVFFLCDEPPPARREQMVVFVRSNEDWMQKVVKDDCCLFMPMWTPDELQKAALVLNFALDDAVIDQRYSICGGVARQCLTLWEKSVVHAKDRMLEAIAEITNGDDLQNLIWGR
;
A
#
# COMPACT_ATOMS: atom_id res chain seq x y z
N MET A 1 26.97 23.09 11.89
CA MET A 1 25.92 24.11 11.84
C MET A 1 24.58 23.41 11.99
N ASN A 2 23.94 23.57 13.14
CA ASN A 2 22.59 23.07 13.43
C ASN A 2 21.59 23.88 12.61
N PHE A 3 20.78 23.21 11.77
CA PHE A 3 19.56 23.80 11.25
C PHE A 3 18.39 23.23 12.04
N ASP A 4 17.85 24.11 12.87
CA ASP A 4 16.65 23.95 13.67
C ASP A 4 15.46 23.64 12.75
N ARG A 5 14.83 22.48 12.94
CA ARG A 5 13.69 21.99 12.14
C ARG A 5 12.40 22.16 12.92
N GLN A 6 12.05 23.37 13.31
CA GLN A 6 10.71 23.70 13.80
C GLN A 6 10.31 25.09 13.31
N ASN A 7 9.06 25.21 12.87
CA ASN A 7 8.33 26.43 12.48
C ASN A 7 8.48 26.92 11.03
N ILE A 8 7.62 26.40 10.14
CA ILE A 8 6.78 27.24 9.26
C ILE A 8 5.41 26.57 9.13
N VAL A 9 4.48 26.90 10.03
CA VAL A 9 3.04 26.77 9.77
C VAL A 9 2.58 28.14 9.30
N THR A 10 2.58 28.36 7.98
CA THR A 10 1.86 29.49 7.38
C THR A 10 0.59 28.95 6.74
N ASN A 11 -0.53 29.22 7.42
CA ASN A 11 -1.88 29.11 6.89
C ASN A 11 -2.05 30.10 5.73
N LEU A 12 -1.81 29.64 4.51
CA LEU A 12 -2.35 30.27 3.30
C LEU A 12 -3.54 29.43 2.84
N HIS A 13 -4.73 30.04 2.94
CA HIS A 13 -5.97 29.50 2.40
C HIS A 13 -5.85 29.50 0.87
N ARG A 14 -5.35 28.38 0.30
CA ARG A 14 -5.32 28.14 -1.14
C ARG A 14 -6.58 27.39 -1.56
N PRO A 15 -7.18 27.73 -2.72
CA PRO A 15 -8.33 26.99 -3.23
C PRO A 15 -7.96 25.53 -3.46
N THR A 16 -8.83 24.63 -3.02
CA THR A 16 -8.71 23.18 -3.20
C THR A 16 -8.70 22.87 -4.70
N ILE A 17 -7.58 22.40 -5.22
CA ILE A 17 -7.47 21.96 -6.62
C ILE A 17 -8.13 20.58 -6.73
N GLU A 18 -8.85 20.32 -7.82
CA GLU A 18 -9.47 19.03 -8.12
C GLU A 18 -8.43 17.89 -7.99
N GLY A 19 -8.62 16.97 -7.04
CA GLY A 19 -7.66 15.90 -6.71
C GLY A 19 -6.81 16.12 -5.44
N GLU A 20 -6.81 17.31 -4.85
CA GLU A 20 -6.23 17.56 -3.52
C GLU A 20 -7.17 16.99 -2.44
N LYS A 21 -6.99 15.72 -2.06
CA LYS A 21 -7.55 15.22 -0.80
C LYS A 21 -6.50 15.26 0.29
N ARG A 22 -6.66 16.20 1.22
CA ARG A 22 -5.87 16.23 2.46
C ARG A 22 -6.32 15.10 3.38
N HIS A 23 -5.70 13.93 3.23
CA HIS A 23 -5.90 12.83 4.16
C HIS A 23 -4.75 12.81 5.17
N ARG A 24 -5.08 12.93 6.46
CA ARG A 24 -4.21 12.37 7.50
C ARG A 24 -4.26 10.87 7.29
N ALA A 25 -3.11 10.25 6.94
CA ALA A 25 -3.06 8.81 6.77
C ALA A 25 -3.59 8.14 8.05
N PRO A 26 -4.47 7.12 7.93
CA PRO A 26 -4.89 6.34 9.08
C PRO A 26 -3.67 5.72 9.76
N ASN A 27 -3.77 5.43 11.06
CA ASN A 27 -2.67 4.87 11.87
C ASN A 27 -2.38 3.40 11.48
N LEU A 28 -1.99 3.20 10.23
CA LEU A 28 -1.63 1.91 9.67
C LEU A 28 -0.14 1.64 9.87
N PRO A 29 0.25 0.36 10.05
CA PRO A 29 1.63 -0.04 10.01
C PRO A 29 2.14 0.03 8.57
N PHE A 30 3.36 0.52 8.39
CA PHE A 30 4.05 0.53 7.10
C PHE A 30 5.45 -0.04 7.27
N SER A 31 5.90 -0.79 6.27
CA SER A 31 7.24 -1.38 6.18
C SER A 31 8.28 -0.28 5.96
N THR A 32 7.85 0.85 5.43
CA THR A 32 8.65 2.06 5.29
C THR A 32 7.96 3.23 5.97
N TRP A 33 8.62 3.84 6.95
CA TRP A 33 8.14 5.04 7.63
C TRP A 33 7.86 6.15 6.61
N ARG A 34 6.58 6.44 6.38
CA ARG A 34 6.14 7.55 5.54
C ARG A 34 4.99 8.28 6.23
N VAL A 35 5.32 9.40 6.86
CA VAL A 35 4.30 10.36 7.30
C VAL A 35 3.85 11.12 6.06
N PHE A 36 2.70 10.74 5.52
CA PHE A 36 2.11 11.45 4.40
C PHE A 36 1.29 12.63 4.91
N LEU A 37 1.88 13.83 4.91
CA LEU A 37 1.15 15.06 5.24
C LEU A 37 0.24 15.52 4.09
N ARG A 38 0.57 15.17 2.84
CA ARG A 38 -0.19 15.44 1.62
C ARG A 38 0.03 14.30 0.61
N THR A 39 -1.03 13.86 -0.07
CA THR A 39 -0.96 12.86 -1.13
C THR A 39 -1.77 13.30 -2.33
N TYR A 40 -1.33 12.89 -3.51
CA TYR A 40 -2.14 12.90 -4.72
C TYR A 40 -2.58 11.46 -4.99
N LEU A 41 -3.86 11.26 -5.29
CA LEU A 41 -4.42 9.96 -5.62
C LEU A 41 -4.33 9.75 -7.13
N SER A 42 -3.61 8.72 -7.58
CA SER A 42 -3.59 8.36 -8.99
C SER A 42 -4.99 7.89 -9.43
N LYS A 43 -5.32 8.12 -10.69
CA LYS A 43 -6.61 7.76 -11.27
C LYS A 43 -6.88 6.26 -11.15
N CYS A 44 -5.83 5.43 -11.24
CA CYS A 44 -5.98 3.98 -11.19
C CYS A 44 -6.43 3.46 -9.81
N TYR A 45 -6.28 4.23 -8.72
CA TYR A 45 -6.59 3.72 -7.38
C TYR A 45 -8.07 3.37 -7.21
N GLU A 46 -8.97 4.13 -7.83
CA GLU A 46 -10.41 3.84 -7.78
C GLU A 46 -10.75 2.54 -8.51
N GLU A 47 -10.17 2.33 -9.69
CA GLU A 47 -10.36 1.12 -10.49
C GLU A 47 -9.80 -0.12 -9.78
N TYR A 48 -8.60 -0.01 -9.21
CA TYR A 48 -7.97 -1.09 -8.47
C TYR A 48 -8.68 -1.38 -7.15
N TYR A 49 -9.21 -0.36 -6.48
CA TYR A 49 -10.06 -0.58 -5.30
C TYR A 49 -11.25 -1.46 -5.65
N ARG A 50 -11.96 -1.14 -6.73
CA ARG A 50 -13.13 -1.91 -7.17
C ARG A 50 -12.75 -3.34 -7.54
N ALA A 51 -11.65 -3.53 -8.26
CA ALA A 51 -11.17 -4.86 -8.61
C ALA A 51 -10.81 -5.70 -7.37
N VAL A 52 -10.10 -5.12 -6.40
CA VAL A 52 -9.76 -5.81 -5.16
C VAL A 52 -11.02 -6.10 -4.32
N GLU A 53 -11.95 -5.15 -4.24
CA GLU A 53 -13.21 -5.31 -3.50
C GLU A 53 -14.09 -6.40 -4.12
N GLU A 54 -14.22 -6.45 -5.45
CA GLU A 54 -14.96 -7.50 -6.17
C GLU A 54 -14.39 -8.88 -5.84
N LEU A 55 -13.08 -9.07 -6.06
CA LEU A 55 -12.39 -10.33 -5.76
C LEU A 55 -12.59 -10.75 -4.30
N LEU A 56 -12.38 -9.82 -3.36
CA LEU A 56 -12.40 -10.14 -1.93
C LEU A 56 -13.81 -10.34 -1.35
N VAL A 57 -14.78 -9.52 -1.75
CA VAL A 57 -16.09 -9.43 -1.10
C VAL A 57 -17.16 -10.19 -1.89
N VAL A 58 -17.11 -10.14 -3.22
CA VAL A 58 -18.14 -10.74 -4.09
C VAL A 58 -17.73 -12.14 -4.50
N GLU A 59 -16.50 -12.31 -5.00
CA GLU A 59 -15.96 -13.60 -5.41
C GLU A 59 -15.44 -14.42 -4.22
N GLU A 60 -15.34 -13.80 -3.05
CA GLU A 60 -14.86 -14.39 -1.80
C GLU A 60 -13.46 -15.03 -1.92
N GLU A 61 -12.61 -14.42 -2.75
CA GLU A 61 -11.25 -14.88 -2.96
C GLU A 61 -10.43 -14.81 -1.67
N ARG A 62 -9.69 -15.88 -1.43
CA ARG A 62 -8.99 -16.07 -0.15
C ARG A 62 -7.88 -15.05 0.04
N CYS A 63 -7.18 -14.71 -1.05
CA CYS A 63 -6.04 -13.82 -1.02
C CYS A 63 -5.89 -13.07 -2.34
N VAL A 64 -5.92 -11.73 -2.28
CA VAL A 64 -5.67 -10.85 -3.42
C VAL A 64 -4.28 -10.22 -3.27
N THR A 65 -3.45 -10.34 -4.30
CA THR A 65 -2.11 -9.71 -4.31
C THR A 65 -2.12 -8.49 -5.19
N VAL A 66 -1.68 -7.34 -4.66
CA VAL A 66 -1.45 -6.12 -5.42
C VAL A 66 0.04 -5.86 -5.52
N THR A 67 0.57 -5.85 -6.74
CA THR A 67 2.00 -5.67 -7.00
C THR A 67 2.24 -4.60 -8.06
N GLY A 68 3.52 -4.34 -8.37
CA GLY A 68 3.93 -3.38 -9.40
C GLY A 68 5.31 -2.82 -9.12
N THR A 69 5.78 -1.90 -9.97
CA THR A 69 7.13 -1.33 -9.88
C THR A 69 7.38 -0.66 -8.52
N PRO A 70 8.53 -0.92 -7.85
CA PRO A 70 8.86 -0.26 -6.59
C PRO A 70 8.86 1.27 -6.74
N GLY A 71 8.06 1.97 -5.94
CA GLY A 71 7.95 3.44 -5.98
C GLY A 71 6.79 3.98 -6.82
N ILE A 72 5.92 3.11 -7.35
CA ILE A 72 4.74 3.52 -8.10
C ILE A 72 3.56 4.00 -7.24
N GLY A 73 3.71 4.00 -5.92
CA GLY A 73 2.67 4.47 -5.00
C GLY A 73 1.83 3.37 -4.34
N LYS A 74 2.26 2.09 -4.38
CA LYS A 74 1.59 0.99 -3.66
C LYS A 74 1.25 1.31 -2.21
N SER A 75 2.18 1.88 -1.44
CA SER A 75 1.91 2.24 -0.04
C SER A 75 0.86 3.36 0.11
N ILE A 76 0.72 4.25 -0.88
CA ILE A 76 -0.36 5.24 -0.90
C ILE A 76 -1.68 4.53 -1.24
N PHE A 77 -1.66 3.61 -2.21
CA PHE A 77 -2.84 2.81 -2.54
C PHE A 77 -3.28 1.92 -1.37
N TYR A 78 -2.35 1.32 -0.62
CA TYR A 78 -2.63 0.59 0.63
C TYR A 78 -3.41 1.45 1.63
N ALA A 79 -2.96 2.68 1.88
CA ALA A 79 -3.63 3.61 2.78
C ALA A 79 -5.02 4.04 2.26
N TYR A 80 -5.11 4.33 0.95
CA TYR A 80 -6.36 4.69 0.28
C TYR A 80 -7.37 3.53 0.32
N PHE A 81 -6.92 2.31 0.02
CA PHE A 81 -7.72 1.10 0.03
C PHE A 81 -8.28 0.87 1.44
N PHE A 82 -7.43 0.93 2.46
CA PHE A 82 -7.88 0.82 3.85
C PHE A 82 -8.95 1.86 4.18
N ASP A 83 -8.68 3.14 3.93
CA ASP A 83 -9.59 4.22 4.33
C ASP A 83 -10.98 3.97 3.70
N LYS A 84 -11.01 3.72 2.39
CA LYS A 84 -12.26 3.48 1.68
C LYS A 84 -12.95 2.18 2.11
N PHE A 85 -12.22 1.07 2.17
CA PHE A 85 -12.76 -0.24 2.56
C PHE A 85 -13.32 -0.18 3.98
N TRP A 86 -12.57 0.40 4.91
CA TRP A 86 -12.99 0.55 6.30
C TRP A 86 -14.29 1.35 6.38
N TRP A 87 -14.38 2.50 5.71
CA TRP A 87 -15.61 3.31 5.76
C TRP A 87 -16.85 2.59 5.20
N VAL A 88 -16.69 1.83 4.12
CA VAL A 88 -17.78 1.09 3.47
C VAL A 88 -18.19 -0.14 4.28
N HIS A 89 -17.22 -0.87 4.84
CA HIS A 89 -17.42 -2.23 5.37
C HIS A 89 -17.30 -2.37 6.89
N ARG A 90 -17.01 -1.30 7.65
CA ARG A 90 -16.76 -1.31 9.12
C ARG A 90 -17.85 -1.93 10.01
N VAL A 91 -19.09 -2.04 9.52
CA VAL A 91 -20.18 -2.70 10.27
C VAL A 91 -19.98 -4.21 10.23
N GLU A 92 -19.70 -4.76 9.06
CA GLU A 92 -19.59 -6.20 8.82
C GLU A 92 -18.15 -6.73 8.99
N TRP A 93 -17.14 -5.86 8.94
CA TRP A 93 -15.74 -6.27 8.89
C TRP A 93 -14.91 -5.66 10.00
N ILE A 94 -13.97 -6.47 10.49
CA ILE A 94 -12.86 -6.08 11.36
C ILE A 94 -11.59 -6.14 10.53
N VAL A 95 -10.79 -5.07 10.55
CA VAL A 95 -9.56 -5.00 9.75
C VAL A 95 -8.33 -5.19 10.64
N ILE A 96 -7.50 -6.15 10.28
CA ILE A 96 -6.18 -6.39 10.86
C ILE A 96 -5.16 -5.94 9.83
N ALA A 97 -4.62 -4.76 10.02
CA ALA A 97 -3.55 -4.23 9.20
C ALA A 97 -2.20 -4.71 9.76
N ALA A 98 -1.38 -5.34 8.93
CA ALA A 98 -0.07 -5.84 9.30
C ALA A 98 0.99 -5.31 8.33
N SER A 99 2.19 -5.06 8.84
CA SER A 99 3.35 -4.77 8.01
C SER A 99 4.47 -5.74 8.32
N HIS A 100 5.10 -6.25 7.28
CA HIS A 100 6.22 -7.18 7.37
C HIS A 100 7.51 -6.55 6.84
N GLU A 101 8.64 -7.04 7.35
CA GLU A 101 9.95 -6.78 6.78
C GLU A 101 10.25 -7.70 5.60
N ARG A 102 11.40 -7.51 4.95
CA ARG A 102 11.78 -8.29 3.75
C ARG A 102 12.01 -9.76 4.02
N ASP A 103 12.36 -10.11 5.24
CA ASP A 103 12.51 -11.48 5.72
C ASP A 103 11.18 -12.07 6.23
N ASN A 104 10.07 -11.37 5.97
CA ASN A 104 8.70 -11.71 6.34
C ASN A 104 8.39 -11.65 7.84
N HIS A 105 9.28 -11.09 8.67
CA HIS A 105 8.96 -10.85 10.07
C HIS A 105 7.95 -9.70 10.22
N LEU A 106 6.99 -9.85 11.13
CA LEU A 106 6.09 -8.77 11.49
C LEU A 106 6.89 -7.59 12.08
N ASN A 107 6.54 -6.38 11.67
CA ASN A 107 7.14 -5.14 12.16
C ASN A 107 6.08 -4.17 12.72
N GLY A 108 4.83 -4.29 12.30
CA GLY A 108 3.77 -3.45 12.82
C GLY A 108 2.40 -4.09 12.66
N LEU A 109 1.54 -3.81 13.61
CA LEU A 109 0.18 -4.32 13.65
C LEU A 109 -0.79 -3.21 14.05
N ALA A 110 -1.92 -3.12 13.37
CA ALA A 110 -3.04 -2.30 13.78
C ALA A 110 -4.36 -3.05 13.60
N PHE A 111 -5.29 -2.77 14.49
CA PHE A 111 -6.59 -3.39 14.59
C PHE A 111 -7.65 -2.31 14.51
N PHE A 112 -8.64 -2.50 13.65
CA PHE A 112 -9.75 -1.58 13.44
C PHE A 112 -11.06 -2.32 13.56
N ASP A 113 -11.83 -1.93 14.57
CA ASP A 113 -13.18 -2.41 14.82
C ASP A 113 -14.07 -1.22 15.19
N ASN A 114 -15.26 -1.17 14.61
CA ASN A 114 -16.22 -0.09 14.84
C ASN A 114 -16.67 -0.04 16.30
N ASP A 115 -16.74 -1.19 16.96
CA ASP A 115 -17.30 -1.30 18.32
C ASP A 115 -16.18 -1.41 19.38
N GLY A 116 -15.03 -1.97 18.99
CA GLY A 116 -13.85 -2.15 19.84
C GLY A 116 -12.82 -1.01 19.77
N GLY A 117 -13.00 -0.05 18.85
CA GLY A 117 -12.06 1.02 18.58
C GLY A 117 -10.81 0.59 17.81
N THR A 118 -9.79 1.45 17.84
CA THR A 118 -8.51 1.21 17.14
C THR A 118 -7.41 0.88 18.14
N MET A 119 -6.68 -0.21 17.90
CA MET A 119 -5.47 -0.55 18.65
C MET A 119 -4.28 -0.63 17.70
N THR A 120 -3.15 -0.04 18.09
CA THR A 120 -1.92 -0.04 17.29
C THR A 120 -0.77 -0.57 18.13
N TYR A 121 0.00 -1.47 17.53
CA TYR A 121 1.17 -2.08 18.14
C TYR A 121 2.38 -1.83 17.21
N PRO A 122 3.11 -0.72 17.41
CA PRO A 122 4.37 -0.48 16.71
C PRO A 122 5.41 -1.53 17.13
N TRP A 123 6.25 -2.00 16.21
CA TRP A 123 7.33 -2.96 16.48
C TRP A 123 6.83 -4.25 17.13
N SER A 124 5.90 -4.93 16.43
CA SER A 124 5.22 -6.13 16.92
C SER A 124 5.78 -7.41 16.32
N ASP A 125 5.60 -8.51 17.03
CA ASP A 125 5.99 -9.85 16.60
C ASP A 125 4.79 -10.79 16.35
N ASP A 126 5.05 -11.98 15.82
CA ASP A 126 4.03 -12.99 15.54
C ASP A 126 3.29 -13.47 16.81
N LYS A 127 3.93 -13.37 17.97
CA LYS A 127 3.31 -13.67 19.25
C LYS A 127 2.22 -12.65 19.59
N THR A 128 2.49 -11.38 19.34
CA THR A 128 1.52 -10.29 19.48
C THR A 128 0.34 -10.49 18.55
N LEU A 129 0.58 -10.80 17.26
CA LEU A 129 -0.48 -11.15 16.31
C LEU A 129 -1.32 -12.33 16.81
N SER A 130 -0.68 -13.40 17.26
CA SER A 130 -1.37 -14.59 17.78
C SER A 130 -2.25 -14.28 19.00
N ASN A 131 -1.74 -13.47 19.93
CA ASN A 131 -2.51 -13.03 21.10
C ASN A 131 -3.73 -12.20 20.71
N VAL A 132 -3.56 -11.27 19.76
CA VAL A 132 -4.66 -10.44 19.23
C VAL A 132 -5.72 -11.32 18.56
N LEU A 133 -5.31 -12.27 17.72
CA LEU A 133 -6.23 -13.19 17.05
C LEU A 133 -6.99 -14.09 18.04
N ASN A 134 -6.32 -14.57 19.08
CA ASN A 134 -6.95 -15.38 20.13
C ASN A 134 -7.97 -14.57 20.94
N ALA A 135 -7.63 -13.33 21.30
CA ALA A 135 -8.53 -12.42 21.99
C ALA A 135 -9.76 -12.09 21.13
N LEU A 136 -9.54 -11.83 19.84
CA LEU A 136 -10.60 -11.56 18.87
C LEU A 136 -11.55 -12.75 18.73
N THR A 137 -11.00 -13.95 18.52
CA THR A 137 -11.76 -15.19 18.40
C THR A 137 -12.63 -15.43 19.63
N THR A 138 -12.05 -15.22 20.83
CA THR A 138 -12.77 -15.35 22.09
C THR A 138 -13.91 -14.35 22.20
N ARG A 139 -13.67 -13.09 21.81
CA ARG A 139 -14.68 -12.02 21.83
C ARG A 139 -15.82 -12.31 20.86
N LEU A 140 -15.53 -12.69 19.62
CA LEU A 140 -16.54 -13.04 18.61
C LEU A 140 -17.36 -14.26 19.05
N ALA A 141 -16.73 -15.27 19.66
CA ALA A 141 -17.43 -16.43 20.20
C ALA A 141 -18.35 -16.08 21.38
N LYS A 142 -17.96 -15.11 22.22
CA LYS A 142 -18.79 -14.61 23.32
C LYS A 142 -20.02 -13.85 22.79
N GLN A 143 -19.81 -12.93 21.83
CA GLN A 143 -20.91 -12.19 21.18
C GLN A 143 -21.92 -13.16 20.55
N ARG A 144 -21.45 -14.19 19.84
CA ARG A 144 -22.31 -15.24 19.28
C ARG A 144 -23.24 -15.88 20.31
N LYS A 145 -22.73 -16.24 21.49
CA LYS A 145 -23.56 -16.83 22.56
C LYS A 145 -24.56 -15.84 23.16
N GLU A 146 -24.25 -14.55 23.17
CA GLU A 146 -25.13 -13.50 23.69
C GLU A 146 -26.25 -13.14 22.69
N ASP A 147 -26.00 -13.34 21.39
CA ASP A 147 -26.96 -13.11 20.32
C ASP A 147 -27.79 -14.35 19.96
N GLU A 148 -27.37 -15.55 20.36
CA GLU A 148 -28.14 -16.79 20.34
C GLU A 148 -29.41 -16.66 21.23
N GLY A 149 -30.47 -16.05 20.66
CA GLY A 149 -31.75 -15.78 21.32
C GLY A 149 -32.45 -14.49 20.88
N LYS A 150 -31.76 -13.59 20.16
CA LYS A 150 -32.37 -12.39 19.56
C LYS A 150 -32.80 -12.69 18.13
N ARG A 151 -34.01 -12.25 17.76
CA ARG A 151 -34.64 -12.50 16.45
C ARG A 151 -34.05 -11.68 15.30
N ASP A 152 -33.25 -10.67 15.61
CA ASP A 152 -32.42 -9.96 14.61
C ASP A 152 -31.10 -10.69 14.50
N VAL A 153 -30.90 -11.37 13.37
CA VAL A 153 -29.64 -12.04 13.03
C VAL A 153 -28.65 -10.95 12.64
N ASP A 154 -27.97 -10.36 13.62
CA ASP A 154 -26.84 -9.49 13.32
C ASP A 154 -25.78 -10.35 12.63
N LYS A 155 -25.41 -10.00 11.39
CA LYS A 155 -24.43 -10.78 10.63
C LYS A 155 -23.12 -10.78 11.41
N GLN A 156 -22.62 -11.98 11.71
CA GLN A 156 -21.34 -12.14 12.40
C GLN A 156 -20.24 -11.36 11.65
N LYS A 157 -19.49 -10.54 12.38
CA LYS A 157 -18.39 -9.80 11.76
C LYS A 157 -17.34 -10.74 11.16
N LYS A 158 -16.93 -10.42 9.94
CA LYS A 158 -15.83 -11.06 9.20
C LYS A 158 -14.50 -10.39 9.57
N VAL A 159 -13.39 -11.10 9.37
CA VAL A 159 -12.03 -10.60 9.69
C VAL A 159 -11.25 -10.48 8.38
N PHE A 160 -10.75 -9.27 8.10
CA PHE A 160 -9.98 -8.94 6.92
C PHE A 160 -8.52 -8.64 7.28
N PHE A 161 -7.58 -9.29 6.59
CA PHE A 161 -6.15 -9.04 6.73
C PHE A 161 -5.64 -8.11 5.63
N LEU A 162 -5.07 -6.97 6.02
CA LEU A 162 -4.49 -5.99 5.10
C LEU A 162 -2.98 -5.90 5.31
N CYS A 163 -2.18 -6.41 4.37
CA CYS A 163 -0.74 -6.55 4.54
C CYS A 163 0.06 -5.57 3.67
N ASP A 164 0.94 -4.78 4.30
CA ASP A 164 2.05 -4.07 3.62
C ASP A 164 3.30 -4.94 3.70
N GLU A 165 3.73 -5.46 2.55
CA GLU A 165 4.69 -6.56 2.38
C GLU A 165 4.16 -7.94 2.83
N PRO A 166 4.63 -9.04 2.18
CA PRO A 166 4.01 -10.35 2.33
C PRO A 166 4.26 -10.99 3.70
N PRO A 167 3.24 -11.65 4.29
CA PRO A 167 3.43 -12.50 5.46
C PRO A 167 4.13 -13.82 5.08
N PRO A 168 4.62 -14.60 6.06
CA PRO A 168 5.21 -15.91 5.80
C PRO A 168 4.24 -16.90 5.11
N ALA A 169 2.95 -16.79 5.42
CA ALA A 169 1.90 -17.68 4.93
C ALA A 169 0.60 -16.91 4.63
N ARG A 170 -0.17 -17.45 3.67
CA ARG A 170 -1.51 -16.98 3.30
C ARG A 170 -2.51 -17.18 4.44
N ARG A 171 -3.51 -16.31 4.52
CA ARG A 171 -4.69 -16.44 5.38
C ARG A 171 -5.95 -16.21 4.55
N GLU A 172 -7.10 -16.61 5.08
CA GLU A 172 -8.39 -16.25 4.48
C GLU A 172 -8.60 -14.74 4.50
N GLN A 173 -9.31 -14.24 3.50
CA GLN A 173 -9.77 -12.85 3.40
C GLN A 173 -8.60 -11.86 3.62
N MET A 174 -7.62 -11.93 2.72
CA MET A 174 -6.37 -11.19 2.80
C MET A 174 -6.11 -10.38 1.53
N VAL A 175 -5.64 -9.14 1.68
CA VAL A 175 -5.03 -8.37 0.59
C VAL A 175 -3.58 -8.10 0.94
N VAL A 176 -2.67 -8.41 0.03
CA VAL A 176 -1.22 -8.23 0.23
C VAL A 176 -0.66 -7.28 -0.81
N PHE A 177 -0.06 -6.19 -0.34
CA PHE A 177 0.65 -5.22 -1.16
C PHE A 177 2.12 -5.60 -1.18
N VAL A 178 2.60 -6.05 -2.34
CA VAL A 178 3.93 -6.67 -2.45
C VAL A 178 4.84 -5.83 -3.31
N ARG A 179 6.06 -5.59 -2.81
CA ARG A 179 7.17 -5.14 -3.65
C ARG A 179 7.88 -6.38 -4.19
N SER A 180 8.04 -6.50 -5.52
CA SER A 180 8.83 -7.53 -6.23
C SER A 180 9.46 -8.59 -5.32
N ASN A 181 8.68 -9.60 -4.95
CA ASN A 181 9.04 -10.67 -4.01
C ASN A 181 8.76 -12.01 -4.69
N GLU A 182 9.80 -12.65 -5.23
CA GLU A 182 9.66 -13.86 -6.02
C GLU A 182 9.08 -15.02 -5.22
N ASP A 183 9.50 -15.19 -3.97
CA ASP A 183 8.99 -16.24 -3.08
C ASP A 183 7.48 -16.13 -2.88
N TRP A 184 6.97 -14.92 -2.65
CA TRP A 184 5.53 -14.68 -2.55
C TRP A 184 4.84 -14.91 -3.89
N MET A 185 5.39 -14.36 -4.98
CA MET A 185 4.80 -14.51 -6.31
C MET A 185 4.72 -15.98 -6.72
N GLN A 186 5.71 -16.82 -6.39
CA GLN A 186 5.65 -18.27 -6.61
C GLN A 186 4.55 -18.94 -5.78
N LYS A 187 4.28 -18.47 -4.55
CA LYS A 187 3.19 -18.99 -3.70
C LYS A 187 1.80 -18.66 -4.25
N VAL A 188 1.66 -17.53 -4.94
CA VAL A 188 0.37 -17.05 -5.47
C VAL A 188 0.23 -17.17 -6.99
N VAL A 189 1.24 -17.73 -7.69
CA VAL A 189 1.26 -17.78 -9.16
C VAL A 189 0.08 -18.54 -9.78
N LYS A 190 -0.52 -19.46 -9.00
CA LYS A 190 -1.67 -20.25 -9.42
C LYS A 190 -3.00 -19.58 -9.11
N ASP A 191 -2.97 -18.46 -8.39
CA ASP A 191 -4.14 -17.71 -8.01
C ASP A 191 -4.35 -16.64 -9.09
N ASP A 192 -5.51 -16.61 -9.74
CA ASP A 192 -5.88 -15.57 -10.73
C ASP A 192 -6.19 -14.21 -10.07
N CYS A 193 -5.66 -13.97 -8.86
CA CYS A 193 -5.95 -12.84 -7.98
C CYS A 193 -4.76 -11.87 -7.82
N CYS A 194 -3.85 -11.83 -8.81
CA CYS A 194 -2.70 -10.94 -8.81
C CYS A 194 -2.91 -9.72 -9.71
N LEU A 195 -3.02 -8.53 -9.11
CA LEU A 195 -3.21 -7.27 -9.80
C LEU A 195 -1.91 -6.48 -9.89
N PHE A 196 -1.53 -6.07 -11.10
CA PHE A 196 -0.32 -5.27 -11.36
C PHE A 196 -0.69 -3.82 -11.55
N MET A 197 -0.31 -2.94 -10.61
CA MET A 197 -0.59 -1.50 -10.71
C MET A 197 0.15 -0.87 -11.91
N PRO A 198 -0.53 0.00 -12.69
CA PRO A 198 0.06 0.61 -13.87
C PRO A 198 1.05 1.70 -13.49
N MET A 199 1.85 2.11 -14.49
CA MET A 199 2.72 3.27 -14.35
C MET A 199 1.92 4.58 -14.36
N TRP A 200 2.46 5.65 -13.76
CA TRP A 200 1.79 6.96 -13.78
C TRP A 200 2.00 7.62 -15.14
N THR A 201 0.95 8.26 -15.65
CA THR A 201 1.04 9.05 -16.90
C THR A 201 1.75 10.39 -16.67
N PRO A 202 2.32 11.02 -17.72
CA PRO A 202 2.91 12.36 -17.62
C PRO A 202 1.93 13.38 -17.02
N ASP A 203 0.69 13.42 -17.53
CA ASP A 203 -0.38 14.29 -17.02
C ASP A 203 -0.65 14.11 -15.52
N GLU A 204 -0.66 12.86 -15.02
CA GLU A 204 -0.86 12.59 -13.60
C GLU A 204 0.33 13.07 -12.76
N LEU A 205 1.55 12.93 -13.26
CA LEU A 205 2.75 13.37 -12.57
C LEU A 205 2.83 14.90 -12.49
N GLN A 206 2.54 15.60 -13.59
CA GLN A 206 2.48 17.06 -13.63
C GLN A 206 1.42 17.60 -12.66
N LYS A 207 0.20 17.02 -12.68
CA LYS A 207 -0.86 17.36 -11.72
C LYS A 207 -0.45 17.09 -10.29
N ALA A 208 0.19 15.96 -10.02
CA ALA A 208 0.67 15.63 -8.69
C ALA A 208 1.73 16.60 -8.19
N ALA A 209 2.70 16.99 -9.03
CA ALA A 209 3.70 17.99 -8.68
C ALA A 209 3.06 19.34 -8.35
N LEU A 210 2.08 19.77 -9.15
CA LEU A 210 1.33 21.01 -8.92
C LEU A 210 0.55 20.96 -7.59
N VAL A 211 -0.25 19.90 -7.36
CA VAL A 211 -1.08 19.73 -6.16
C VAL A 211 -0.22 19.62 -4.89
N LEU A 212 0.89 18.88 -4.98
CA LEU A 212 1.84 18.73 -3.86
C LEU A 212 2.75 19.94 -3.68
N ASN A 213 2.67 20.93 -4.58
CA ASN A 213 3.49 22.14 -4.60
C ASN A 213 5.00 21.80 -4.61
N PHE A 214 5.36 20.82 -5.42
CA PHE A 214 6.76 20.51 -5.72
C PHE A 214 7.28 21.53 -6.73
N ALA A 215 8.47 22.06 -6.47
CA ALA A 215 9.15 23.00 -7.37
C ALA A 215 9.78 22.24 -8.56
N LEU A 216 8.92 21.57 -9.33
CA LEU A 216 9.25 20.82 -10.55
C LEU A 216 8.37 21.37 -11.66
N ASP A 217 8.98 21.83 -12.75
CA ASP A 217 8.23 22.21 -13.95
C ASP A 217 7.92 20.97 -14.82
N ASP A 218 7.01 21.15 -15.77
CA ASP A 218 6.54 20.08 -16.64
C ASP A 218 7.68 19.50 -17.49
N ALA A 219 8.66 20.31 -17.91
CA ALA A 219 9.80 19.86 -18.70
C ALA A 219 10.73 18.93 -17.91
N VAL A 220 10.97 19.20 -16.63
CA VAL A 220 11.70 18.31 -15.73
C VAL A 220 10.95 17.00 -15.53
N ILE A 221 9.62 17.05 -15.39
CA ILE A 221 8.78 15.85 -15.24
C ILE A 221 8.84 15.00 -16.50
N ASP A 222 8.71 15.60 -17.68
CA ASP A 222 8.76 14.90 -18.97
C ASP A 222 10.13 14.27 -19.20
N GLN A 223 11.21 14.99 -18.89
CA GLN A 223 12.56 14.45 -18.93
C GLN A 223 12.69 13.22 -18.02
N ARG A 224 12.25 13.32 -16.75
CA ARG A 224 12.31 12.20 -15.81
C ARG A 224 11.41 11.05 -16.23
N TYR A 225 10.27 11.34 -16.82
CA TYR A 225 9.37 10.32 -17.38
C TYR A 225 10.07 9.53 -18.48
N SER A 226 10.77 10.20 -19.40
CA SER A 226 11.54 9.53 -20.47
C SER A 226 12.65 8.60 -19.94
N ILE A 227 13.18 8.87 -18.75
CA ILE A 227 14.24 8.07 -18.12
C ILE A 227 13.65 6.94 -17.28
N CYS A 228 12.58 7.22 -16.52
CA CYS A 228 12.09 6.36 -15.44
C CYS A 228 10.71 5.73 -15.74
N GLY A 229 10.13 5.95 -16.91
CA GLY A 229 8.90 5.29 -17.38
C GLY A 229 7.66 5.50 -16.50
N GLY A 230 7.56 6.63 -15.80
CA GLY A 230 6.41 6.94 -14.94
C GLY A 230 6.50 6.40 -13.51
N VAL A 231 7.68 5.99 -13.01
CA VAL A 231 7.85 5.68 -11.57
C VAL A 231 7.67 6.96 -10.76
N ALA A 232 6.52 7.11 -10.10
CA ALA A 232 6.16 8.31 -9.34
C ALA A 232 7.25 8.79 -8.38
N ARG A 233 7.86 7.88 -7.60
CA ARG A 233 8.97 8.22 -6.69
C ARG A 233 10.15 8.90 -7.40
N GLN A 234 10.50 8.47 -8.60
CA GLN A 234 11.64 9.04 -9.33
C GLN A 234 11.26 10.29 -10.11
N CYS A 235 10.05 10.34 -10.67
CA CYS A 235 9.59 11.51 -11.41
C CYS A 235 9.33 12.70 -10.47
N LEU A 236 8.84 12.45 -9.25
CA LEU A 236 8.44 13.48 -8.29
C LEU A 236 9.47 13.75 -7.17
N THR A 237 10.65 13.14 -7.21
CA THR A 237 11.67 13.38 -6.17
C THR A 237 12.18 14.82 -6.22
N LEU A 238 12.38 15.46 -5.07
CA LEU A 238 13.04 16.76 -4.99
C LEU A 238 14.57 16.63 -4.94
N TRP A 239 15.09 15.40 -4.94
CA TRP A 239 16.52 15.13 -4.86
C TRP A 239 17.05 14.64 -6.21
N GLU A 240 17.62 15.56 -6.99
CA GLU A 240 18.15 15.28 -8.33
C GLU A 240 19.13 14.10 -8.37
N LYS A 241 19.98 13.96 -7.34
CA LYS A 241 20.91 12.82 -7.24
C LYS A 241 20.19 11.47 -7.26
N SER A 242 18.97 11.38 -6.75
CA SER A 242 18.16 10.15 -6.81
C SER A 242 17.81 9.77 -8.24
N VAL A 243 17.54 10.76 -9.11
CA VAL A 243 17.25 10.54 -10.53
C VAL A 243 18.52 10.11 -11.26
N VAL A 244 19.64 10.78 -10.99
CA VAL A 244 20.95 10.43 -11.55
C VAL A 244 21.33 8.99 -11.17
N HIS A 245 21.29 8.63 -9.88
CA HIS A 245 21.57 7.26 -9.45
C HIS A 245 20.58 6.22 -10.00
N ALA A 246 19.33 6.61 -10.30
CA ALA A 246 18.39 5.70 -10.95
C ALA A 246 18.79 5.48 -12.41
N LYS A 247 19.14 6.54 -13.13
CA LYS A 247 19.63 6.49 -14.51
C LYS A 247 20.92 5.68 -14.61
N ASP A 248 21.90 5.96 -13.76
CA ASP A 248 23.20 5.29 -13.80
C ASP A 248 23.05 3.79 -13.58
N ARG A 249 22.26 3.36 -12.60
CA ARG A 249 21.96 1.94 -12.39
C ARG A 249 21.27 1.27 -13.58
N MET A 250 20.40 1.99 -14.28
CA MET A 250 19.77 1.46 -15.50
C MET A 250 20.79 1.34 -16.63
N LEU A 251 21.67 2.33 -16.80
CA LEU A 251 22.72 2.30 -17.82
C LEU A 251 23.77 1.21 -17.53
N GLU A 252 24.15 1.03 -16.28
CA GLU A 252 25.03 -0.06 -15.83
C GLU A 252 24.40 -1.42 -16.17
N ALA A 253 23.14 -1.65 -15.79
CA ALA A 253 22.44 -2.89 -16.11
C ALA A 253 22.32 -3.14 -17.62
N ILE A 254 22.10 -2.09 -18.43
CA ILE A 254 22.05 -2.21 -19.89
C ILE A 254 23.44 -2.51 -20.47
N ALA A 255 24.49 -1.89 -19.93
CA ALA A 255 25.86 -2.10 -20.40
C ALA A 255 26.38 -3.52 -20.13
N GLU A 256 25.84 -4.19 -19.11
CA GLU A 256 26.11 -5.60 -18.80
C GLU A 256 25.48 -6.58 -19.82
N ILE A 257 24.51 -6.13 -20.64
CA ILE A 257 23.87 -6.97 -21.66
C ILE A 257 24.73 -6.97 -22.93
N THR A 258 25.56 -8.00 -23.09
CA THR A 258 26.45 -8.14 -24.25
C THR A 258 25.93 -9.15 -25.28
N ASN A 259 25.04 -10.05 -24.86
CA ASN A 259 24.49 -11.11 -25.70
C ASN A 259 23.05 -11.48 -25.27
N GLY A 260 22.45 -12.42 -26.00
CA GLY A 260 21.07 -12.86 -25.73
C GLY A 260 20.89 -13.53 -24.38
N ASP A 261 21.89 -14.26 -23.89
CA ASP A 261 21.85 -14.96 -22.60
C ASP A 261 21.88 -13.96 -21.43
N ASP A 262 22.68 -12.88 -21.53
CA ASP A 262 22.68 -11.81 -20.52
C ASP A 262 21.29 -11.16 -20.39
N LEU A 263 20.60 -10.96 -21.52
CA LEU A 263 19.23 -10.46 -21.53
C LEU A 263 18.26 -11.49 -20.92
N GLN A 264 18.44 -12.78 -21.21
CA GLN A 264 17.63 -13.84 -20.59
C GLN A 264 17.80 -13.85 -19.08
N ASN A 265 19.03 -13.77 -18.61
CA ASN A 265 19.39 -13.77 -17.20
C ASN A 265 18.83 -12.54 -16.48
N LEU A 266 18.87 -11.36 -17.12
CA LEU A 266 18.27 -10.15 -16.56
C LEU A 266 16.73 -10.24 -16.43
N ILE A 267 16.05 -10.84 -17.41
CA ILE A 267 14.58 -10.94 -17.42
C ILE A 267 14.08 -12.05 -16.49
N TRP A 268 14.79 -13.18 -16.43
CA TRP A 268 14.32 -14.39 -15.75
C TRP A 268 15.13 -14.79 -14.50
N GLY A 269 16.18 -14.04 -14.15
CA GLY A 269 17.01 -14.31 -12.97
C GLY A 269 17.75 -15.67 -13.04
N ARG A 270 18.13 -16.11 -14.24
CA ARG A 270 18.84 -17.36 -14.50
C ARG A 270 20.35 -17.18 -14.60
#